data_AF-A0A376ZWW7-F1
#
_entry.id   AF-A0A376ZWW7-F1
#
_cell.length_a   1.000
_cell.length_b   1.000
_cell.length_c   1.000
_cell.angle_alpha   90.00
_cell.angle_beta   90.00
_cell.angle_gamma   90.00
#
_symmetry.space_group_name_H-M   'P 1'
#
loop_
_entity.id
_entity.type
_entity.pdbx_description
1 polymer ?
#
loop_
_entity_poly.entity_id
_entity_poly.type
_entity_poly.pdbx_seq_one_letter_code
_entity_poly.pdbx_strand_id
1 'polypeptide(L)'
;MTITDSEVSSAADVFINNIKGHLTVDATNSKITGSANISTDDNTHTYLSLSDNSTWDIKADSTVSNLTVDNSTVYISRADGRDVEPTRLTITENYVGNNGVLHLRTELGDDNSATDKVVINGNTSGTTRVKVTNAGGSGAYTLNGIEIISVEGESNGEFIKDSRIFAGAYEYSLTEVIPKRPIKTGI
;
A
#
# COMPACT_ATOMS: atom_id res chain seq x y z
N MET A 1 -15.53 3.50 14.71
CA MET A 1 -14.75 4.30 15.68
C MET A 1 -14.19 5.50 14.95
N THR A 2 -14.06 6.64 15.62
CA THR A 2 -13.49 7.86 15.04
C THR A 2 -12.21 8.23 15.78
N ILE A 3 -11.20 8.69 15.05
CA ILE A 3 -9.91 9.16 15.57
C ILE A 3 -9.69 10.54 14.97
N THR A 4 -9.60 11.58 15.81
CA THR A 4 -9.52 12.96 15.33
C THR A 4 -8.44 13.70 16.11
N ASP A 5 -7.56 14.42 15.40
CA ASP A 5 -6.47 15.20 15.99
C ASP A 5 -5.62 14.41 17.00
N SER A 6 -5.38 13.13 16.71
CA SER A 6 -4.85 12.16 17.68
C SER A 6 -3.66 11.38 17.15
N GLU A 7 -2.81 10.93 18.07
CA GLU A 7 -1.80 9.91 17.80
C GLU A 7 -2.21 8.59 18.46
N VAL A 8 -2.28 7.52 17.67
CA VAL A 8 -2.61 6.16 18.11
C VAL A 8 -1.44 5.24 17.83
N SER A 9 -0.91 4.63 18.88
CA SER A 9 0.16 3.64 18.81
C SER A 9 -0.08 2.56 19.84
N SER A 10 0.42 1.34 19.60
CA SER A 10 0.41 0.27 20.59
C SER A 10 1.82 -0.27 20.83
N ALA A 11 2.09 -0.71 22.06
CA ALA A 11 3.39 -1.30 22.41
C ALA A 11 3.67 -2.63 21.70
N ALA A 12 2.64 -3.27 21.14
CA ALA A 12 2.74 -4.50 20.36
C ALA A 12 2.77 -4.23 18.85
N ASP A 13 2.81 -2.96 18.43
CA ASP A 13 2.81 -2.56 17.02
C ASP A 13 1.59 -3.10 16.23
N VAL A 14 0.48 -3.39 16.91
CA VAL A 14 -0.81 -3.78 16.31
C VAL A 14 -1.85 -2.70 16.59
N PHE A 15 -2.38 -2.11 15.52
CA PHE A 15 -3.44 -1.10 15.57
C PHE A 15 -4.83 -1.75 15.51
N ILE A 16 -5.05 -2.66 14.55
CA ILE A 16 -6.32 -3.38 14.36
C ILE A 16 -6.07 -4.88 14.50
N ASN A 17 -6.95 -5.55 15.24
CA ASN A 17 -7.04 -7.00 15.26
C ASN A 17 -8.52 -7.40 15.26
N ASN A 18 -9.14 -7.39 14.08
CA ASN A 18 -10.55 -7.72 13.93
C ASN A 18 -10.71 -9.22 13.65
N ILE A 19 -11.15 -9.97 14.66
CA ILE A 19 -11.31 -11.43 14.59
C ILE A 19 -12.72 -11.87 14.20
N LYS A 20 -13.70 -10.96 14.18
CA LYS A 20 -15.09 -11.26 13.82
C LYS A 20 -15.90 -10.00 13.54
N GLY A 21 -16.69 -10.05 12.47
CA GLY A 21 -17.69 -9.03 12.17
C GLY A 21 -17.10 -7.77 11.57
N HIS A 22 -17.85 -6.67 11.63
CA HIS A 22 -17.52 -5.44 10.90
C HIS A 22 -16.94 -4.39 11.84
N LEU A 23 -15.75 -3.87 11.49
CA LEU A 23 -15.11 -2.74 12.13
C LEU A 23 -14.97 -1.61 11.12
N THR A 24 -15.50 -0.44 11.45
CA THR A 24 -15.26 0.80 10.69
C THR A 24 -14.38 1.73 11.52
N VAL A 25 -13.34 2.27 10.91
CA VAL A 25 -12.37 3.20 11.51
C VAL A 25 -12.23 4.41 10.60
N ASP A 26 -12.59 5.58 11.12
CA ASP A 26 -12.44 6.85 10.41
C ASP A 26 -11.42 7.70 11.17
N ALA A 27 -10.30 8.02 10.53
CA ALA A 27 -9.24 8.83 11.10
C ALA A 27 -9.10 10.15 10.35
N THR A 28 -9.08 11.26 11.06
CA THR A 28 -9.00 12.62 10.52
C THR A 28 -7.89 13.38 11.23
N ASN A 29 -6.96 13.98 10.48
CA ASN A 29 -5.79 14.68 11.03
C ASN A 29 -5.08 13.91 12.15
N SER A 30 -4.88 12.60 11.93
CA SER A 30 -4.41 11.69 12.97
C SER A 30 -3.24 10.84 12.50
N LYS A 31 -2.35 10.50 13.44
CA LYS A 31 -1.23 9.60 13.21
C LYS A 31 -1.51 8.25 13.84
N ILE A 32 -1.47 7.21 13.02
CA ILE A 32 -1.68 5.83 13.44
C ILE A 32 -0.38 5.07 13.23
N THR A 33 0.00 4.26 14.20
CA THR A 33 1.18 3.40 14.14
C THR A 33 0.81 1.98 14.55
N GLY A 34 1.14 1.02 13.69
CA GLY A 34 0.92 -0.40 13.92
C GLY A 34 0.25 -1.10 12.74
N SER A 35 0.25 -2.42 12.76
CA SER A 35 -0.36 -3.26 11.73
C SER A 35 -1.88 -3.39 11.89
N ALA A 36 -2.53 -3.75 10.79
CA ALA A 36 -3.95 -4.15 10.80
C ALA A 36 -4.07 -5.63 10.47
N ASN A 37 -4.75 -6.39 11.32
CA ASN A 37 -4.99 -7.82 11.12
C ASN A 37 -6.50 -8.08 11.07
N ILE A 38 -6.90 -8.95 10.16
CA ILE A 38 -8.28 -9.39 9.99
C ILE A 38 -8.34 -10.91 9.93
N SER A 39 -9.39 -11.50 10.52
CA SER A 39 -9.70 -12.92 10.30
C SER A 39 -9.94 -13.18 8.81
N THR A 40 -9.54 -14.35 8.32
CA THR A 40 -9.66 -14.74 6.91
C THR A 40 -11.03 -15.31 6.55
N ASP A 41 -12.04 -15.13 7.40
CA ASP A 41 -13.42 -15.53 7.09
C ASP A 41 -14.16 -14.46 6.28
N ASP A 42 -15.10 -14.89 5.45
CA ASP A 42 -15.83 -14.02 4.53
C ASP A 42 -16.78 -13.03 5.21
N ASN A 43 -16.94 -13.07 6.55
CA ASN A 43 -17.89 -12.22 7.29
C ASN A 43 -17.18 -11.21 8.21
N THR A 44 -15.85 -11.15 8.15
CA THR A 44 -15.07 -10.23 8.96
C THR A 44 -14.52 -9.15 8.04
N HIS A 45 -14.93 -7.91 8.30
CA HIS A 45 -14.59 -6.78 7.44
C HIS A 45 -14.03 -5.63 8.27
N THR A 46 -12.98 -5.01 7.73
CA THR A 46 -12.39 -3.79 8.29
C THR A 46 -12.41 -2.70 7.23
N TYR A 47 -13.17 -1.65 7.48
CA TYR A 47 -13.24 -0.45 6.65
C TYR A 47 -12.41 0.64 7.31
N LEU A 48 -11.30 1.03 6.68
CA LEU A 48 -10.41 2.07 7.18
C LEU A 48 -10.45 3.29 6.24
N SER A 49 -10.74 4.45 6.81
CA SER A 49 -10.68 5.74 6.12
C SER A 49 -9.67 6.65 6.80
N LEU A 50 -8.77 7.24 6.02
CA LEU A 50 -7.81 8.25 6.45
C LEU A 50 -8.12 9.56 5.72
N SER A 51 -8.39 10.63 6.45
CA SER A 51 -8.69 11.95 5.91
C SER A 51 -7.82 13.05 6.54
N ASP A 52 -7.73 14.19 5.85
CA ASP A 52 -7.15 15.44 6.34
C ASP A 52 -5.75 15.30 6.97
N ASN A 53 -4.73 15.00 6.18
CA ASN A 53 -3.34 14.81 6.62
C ASN A 53 -3.12 13.66 7.61
N SER A 54 -4.03 12.68 7.66
CA SER A 54 -3.80 11.49 8.46
C SER A 54 -2.63 10.67 7.91
N THR A 55 -1.93 9.98 8.82
CA THR A 55 -0.85 9.07 8.46
C THR A 55 -1.05 7.71 9.09
N TRP A 56 -0.81 6.64 8.35
CA TRP A 56 -0.72 5.28 8.89
C TRP A 56 0.68 4.71 8.65
N ASP A 57 1.42 4.51 9.74
CA ASP A 57 2.76 3.90 9.77
C ASP A 57 2.63 2.40 10.09
N ILE A 58 2.77 1.57 9.06
CA ILE A 58 2.63 0.12 9.14
C ILE A 58 3.89 -0.49 9.73
N LYS A 59 3.72 -1.36 10.74
CA LYS A 59 4.84 -1.99 11.47
C LYS A 59 5.05 -3.47 11.17
N ALA A 60 4.22 -4.09 10.34
CA ALA A 60 4.32 -5.45 9.80
C ALA A 60 3.21 -5.62 8.76
N ASP A 61 3.24 -6.71 7.99
CA ASP A 61 2.18 -7.06 7.05
C ASP A 61 0.79 -6.77 7.60
N SER A 62 -0.04 -6.12 6.78
CA SER A 62 -1.34 -5.61 7.19
C SER A 62 -2.41 -5.95 6.18
N THR A 63 -3.59 -6.26 6.70
CA THR A 63 -4.77 -6.57 5.91
C THR A 63 -5.96 -5.74 6.38
N VAL A 64 -6.63 -5.08 5.43
CA VAL A 64 -7.92 -4.41 5.61
C VAL A 64 -8.85 -4.83 4.48
N SER A 65 -10.15 -4.63 4.66
CA SER A 65 -11.12 -4.96 3.60
C SER A 65 -11.24 -3.81 2.61
N ASN A 66 -11.62 -2.63 3.08
CA ASN A 66 -11.63 -1.42 2.26
C ASN A 66 -10.69 -0.39 2.86
N LEU A 67 -9.99 0.33 1.99
CA LEU A 67 -9.11 1.42 2.37
C LEU A 67 -9.43 2.66 1.54
N THR A 68 -9.76 3.76 2.23
CA THR A 68 -9.84 5.10 1.64
C THR A 68 -8.68 5.94 2.15
N VAL A 69 -7.93 6.54 1.23
CA VAL A 69 -6.82 7.45 1.54
C VAL A 69 -7.11 8.81 0.91
N ASP A 70 -7.67 9.71 1.71
CA ASP A 70 -8.08 11.06 1.32
C ASP A 70 -7.13 12.11 1.91
N ASN A 71 -6.39 12.83 1.08
CA ASN A 71 -5.40 13.82 1.50
C ASN A 71 -4.49 13.33 2.64
N SER A 72 -4.13 12.04 2.59
CA SER A 72 -3.49 11.31 3.68
C SER A 72 -2.37 10.43 3.15
N THR A 73 -1.53 9.88 4.03
CA THR A 73 -0.39 9.03 3.65
C THR A 73 -0.40 7.69 4.36
N VAL A 74 -0.18 6.62 3.62
CA VAL A 74 0.14 5.30 4.19
C VAL A 74 1.61 5.02 3.95
N TYR A 75 2.34 4.72 5.01
CA TYR A 75 3.73 4.29 4.99
C TYR A 75 3.77 2.77 5.10
N ILE A 76 3.97 2.09 3.97
CA ILE A 76 4.03 0.63 3.88
C ILE A 76 5.47 0.21 4.14
N SER A 77 6.01 0.51 5.33
CA SER A 77 7.39 0.10 5.64
C SER A 77 7.67 0.04 7.13
N ARG A 78 8.39 -1.00 7.55
CA ARG A 78 9.09 -1.03 8.84
C ARG A 78 10.28 -0.07 8.78
N ALA A 79 10.10 1.16 9.25
CA ALA A 79 11.21 2.10 9.43
C ALA A 79 11.93 1.87 10.77
N ASP A 80 12.45 0.67 11.03
CA ASP A 80 13.19 0.34 12.26
C ASP A 80 14.73 0.45 12.12
N GLY A 81 15.21 0.87 10.95
CA GLY A 81 16.63 1.12 10.69
C GLY A 81 17.46 -0.12 10.34
N ARG A 82 16.83 -1.29 10.14
CA ARG A 82 17.49 -2.51 9.62
C ARG A 82 17.37 -2.63 8.10
N ASP A 83 18.01 -3.66 7.54
CA ASP A 83 17.91 -4.05 6.13
C ASP A 83 16.44 -4.05 5.65
N VAL A 84 16.21 -3.90 4.34
CA VAL A 84 14.85 -3.92 3.79
C VAL A 84 14.21 -5.26 4.09
N GLU A 85 13.25 -5.27 5.02
CA GLU A 85 12.26 -6.34 5.15
C GLU A 85 11.00 -5.86 4.42
N PRO A 86 10.72 -6.40 3.22
CA PRO A 86 9.51 -6.08 2.47
C PRO A 86 8.25 -6.24 3.31
N THR A 87 7.43 -5.19 3.33
CA THR A 87 6.13 -5.16 4.00
C THR A 87 5.02 -5.23 2.96
N ARG A 88 3.97 -6.00 3.26
CA ARG A 88 2.80 -6.16 2.41
C ARG A 88 1.57 -5.52 3.02
N LEU A 89 0.94 -4.61 2.29
CA LEU A 89 -0.42 -4.16 2.56
C LEU A 89 -1.40 -4.89 1.64
N THR A 90 -2.32 -5.64 2.21
CA THR A 90 -3.38 -6.34 1.49
C THR A 90 -4.72 -5.64 1.72
N ILE A 91 -5.41 -5.31 0.64
CA ILE A 91 -6.75 -4.74 0.62
C ILE A 91 -7.65 -5.78 -0.04
N THR A 92 -8.45 -6.49 0.76
CA THR A 92 -9.20 -7.66 0.26
C THR A 92 -10.41 -7.30 -0.58
N GLU A 93 -10.86 -6.05 -0.52
CA GLU A 93 -11.92 -5.47 -1.35
C GLU A 93 -11.37 -4.22 -2.05
N ASN A 94 -11.99 -3.05 -1.84
CA ASN A 94 -11.75 -1.90 -2.69
C ASN A 94 -10.77 -0.89 -2.08
N TYR A 95 -10.04 -0.22 -2.95
CA TYR A 95 -9.15 0.88 -2.63
C TYR A 95 -9.63 2.17 -3.29
N VAL A 96 -9.71 3.24 -2.51
CA VAL A 96 -10.08 4.58 -3.00
C VAL A 96 -8.98 5.56 -2.63
N GLY A 97 -8.34 6.16 -3.65
CA GLY A 97 -7.40 7.25 -3.46
C GLY A 97 -8.02 8.60 -3.80
N ASN A 98 -7.92 9.58 -2.90
CA ASN A 98 -8.28 10.96 -3.19
C ASN A 98 -7.12 11.88 -2.79
N ASN A 99 -6.21 12.17 -3.72
CA ASN A 99 -4.96 12.88 -3.41
C ASN A 99 -4.11 12.19 -2.31
N GLY A 100 -4.35 10.89 -2.09
CA GLY A 100 -3.62 10.06 -1.13
C GLY A 100 -2.20 9.75 -1.59
N VAL A 101 -1.35 9.37 -0.64
CA VAL A 101 0.02 8.92 -0.90
C VAL A 101 0.22 7.51 -0.36
N LEU A 102 0.73 6.62 -1.19
CA LEU A 102 1.29 5.33 -0.77
C LEU A 102 2.82 5.45 -0.83
N HIS A 103 3.47 5.29 0.31
CA HIS A 103 4.93 5.36 0.42
C HIS A 103 5.51 3.96 0.63
N LEU A 104 6.32 3.53 -0.32
CA LEU A 104 7.00 2.24 -0.36
C LEU A 104 8.51 2.42 -0.30
N ARG A 105 9.20 1.39 0.18
CA ARG A 105 10.65 1.24 0.08
C ARG A 105 10.99 0.07 -0.84
N THR A 106 12.04 0.28 -1.62
CA THR A 106 12.54 -0.72 -2.56
C THR A 106 14.07 -0.69 -2.52
N GLU A 107 14.70 -1.85 -2.43
CA GLU A 107 16.12 -2.00 -2.75
C GLU A 107 16.28 -1.93 -4.26
N LEU A 108 16.29 -0.71 -4.82
CA LEU A 108 16.24 -0.51 -6.27
C LEU A 108 17.42 -1.20 -6.98
N GLY A 109 17.09 -2.20 -7.79
CA GLY A 109 18.03 -3.02 -8.57
C GLY A 109 17.33 -3.58 -9.80
N ASP A 110 17.42 -4.89 -10.00
CA ASP A 110 16.79 -5.60 -11.12
C ASP A 110 15.35 -6.04 -10.79
N ASP A 111 14.73 -6.86 -11.65
CA ASP A 111 13.36 -7.36 -11.51
C ASP A 111 13.10 -8.13 -10.19
N ASN A 112 14.15 -8.63 -9.52
CA ASN A 112 14.05 -9.39 -8.26
C ASN A 112 14.28 -8.54 -7.01
N SER A 113 14.33 -7.21 -7.17
CA SER A 113 14.53 -6.27 -6.06
C SER A 113 13.56 -6.52 -4.90
N ALA A 114 14.09 -6.57 -3.69
CA ALA A 114 13.26 -6.57 -2.49
C ALA A 114 12.46 -5.26 -2.42
N THR A 115 11.13 -5.37 -2.32
CA THR A 115 10.24 -4.20 -2.34
C THR A 115 9.02 -4.41 -1.48
N ASP A 116 8.59 -3.36 -0.80
CA ASP A 116 7.25 -3.29 -0.23
C ASP A 116 6.21 -3.45 -1.35
N LYS A 117 5.05 -4.01 -1.00
CA LYS A 117 3.97 -4.28 -1.95
C LYS A 117 2.60 -3.88 -1.41
N VAL A 118 1.76 -3.38 -2.31
CA VAL A 118 0.33 -3.22 -2.09
C VAL A 118 -0.42 -4.20 -2.98
N VAL A 119 -1.29 -5.01 -2.41
CA VAL A 119 -2.14 -5.97 -3.14
C VAL A 119 -3.59 -5.61 -2.92
N ILE A 120 -4.32 -5.35 -4.00
CA ILE A 120 -5.72 -4.96 -3.99
C ILE A 120 -6.51 -6.05 -4.72
N ASN A 121 -7.31 -6.81 -3.98
CA ASN A 121 -8.07 -7.92 -4.53
C ASN A 121 -9.39 -7.48 -5.20
N GLY A 122 -9.86 -6.27 -4.89
CA GLY A 122 -11.04 -5.66 -5.50
C GLY A 122 -10.70 -4.52 -6.45
N ASN A 123 -11.61 -3.56 -6.54
CA ASN A 123 -11.53 -2.47 -7.51
C ASN A 123 -10.75 -1.28 -6.94
N THR A 124 -10.15 -0.49 -7.82
CA THR A 124 -9.54 0.80 -7.49
C THR A 124 -10.32 1.95 -8.10
N SER A 125 -10.27 3.12 -7.46
CA SER A 125 -10.81 4.37 -8.00
C SER A 125 -10.06 5.60 -7.48
N GLY A 126 -10.23 6.72 -8.18
CA GLY A 126 -9.63 8.01 -7.84
C GLY A 126 -8.14 8.09 -8.20
N THR A 127 -7.40 8.97 -7.54
CA THR A 127 -5.97 9.23 -7.84
C THR A 127 -5.12 9.07 -6.60
N THR A 128 -4.02 8.34 -6.74
CA THR A 128 -3.03 8.08 -5.68
C THR A 128 -1.63 8.42 -6.17
N ARG A 129 -0.88 9.15 -5.34
CA ARG A 129 0.54 9.38 -5.55
C ARG A 129 1.34 8.24 -4.92
N VAL A 130 2.31 7.72 -5.67
CA VAL A 130 3.18 6.64 -5.25
C VAL A 130 4.57 7.20 -5.04
N LYS A 131 5.04 7.16 -3.80
CA LYS A 131 6.39 7.51 -3.43
C LYS A 131 7.19 6.24 -3.23
N VAL A 132 8.33 6.12 -3.90
CA VAL A 132 9.26 5.01 -3.72
C VAL A 132 10.58 5.58 -3.20
N THR A 133 11.05 5.06 -2.07
CA THR A 133 12.35 5.41 -1.51
C THR A 133 13.34 4.26 -1.71
N ASN A 134 14.49 4.58 -2.31
CA ASN A 134 15.58 3.63 -2.41
C ASN A 134 16.07 3.27 -1.02
N ALA A 135 16.13 1.98 -0.71
CA ALA A 135 16.51 1.49 0.60
C ALA A 135 17.78 0.64 0.54
N GLY A 136 18.83 1.19 -0.07
CA GLY A 136 20.16 0.56 -0.16
C GLY A 136 20.50 -0.03 -1.52
N GLY A 137 19.57 0.01 -2.48
CA GLY A 137 19.81 -0.49 -3.83
C GLY A 137 20.84 0.35 -4.60
N SER A 138 21.64 -0.32 -5.43
CA SER A 138 22.65 0.32 -6.29
C SER A 138 22.12 0.77 -7.65
N GLY A 139 20.90 0.34 -7.99
CA GLY A 139 20.28 0.52 -9.30
C GLY A 139 20.77 -0.50 -10.33
N ALA A 140 19.85 -0.94 -11.18
CA ALA A 140 20.12 -1.78 -12.35
C ALA A 140 19.00 -1.60 -13.39
N TYR A 141 19.22 -2.10 -14.61
CA TYR A 141 18.15 -2.21 -15.59
C TYR A 141 17.16 -3.31 -15.19
N THR A 142 15.88 -3.04 -15.37
CA THR A 142 14.79 -4.01 -15.24
C THR A 142 14.34 -4.45 -16.64
N LEU A 143 14.02 -5.73 -16.81
CA LEU A 143 13.41 -6.24 -18.03
C LEU A 143 11.88 -6.17 -17.93
N ASN A 144 11.32 -6.67 -16.83
CA ASN A 144 9.88 -6.68 -16.58
C ASN A 144 9.45 -5.54 -15.65
N GLY A 145 10.38 -4.96 -14.91
CA GLY A 145 10.09 -3.96 -13.87
C GLY A 145 10.02 -4.61 -12.49
N ILE A 146 9.96 -3.75 -11.46
CA ILE A 146 9.77 -4.15 -10.07
C ILE A 146 8.29 -3.92 -9.74
N GLU A 147 7.55 -5.00 -9.50
CA GLU A 147 6.12 -4.93 -9.18
C GLU A 147 5.92 -4.44 -7.73
N ILE A 148 5.26 -3.30 -7.57
CA ILE A 148 5.01 -2.68 -6.25
C ILE A 148 3.52 -2.56 -5.89
N ILE A 149 2.63 -2.63 -6.87
CA ILE A 149 1.17 -2.59 -6.69
C ILE A 149 0.56 -3.65 -7.62
N SER A 150 -0.29 -4.52 -7.09
CA SER A 150 -1.16 -5.41 -7.88
C SER A 150 -2.63 -5.07 -7.62
N VAL A 151 -3.43 -5.12 -8.68
CA VAL A 151 -4.89 -4.92 -8.65
C VAL A 151 -5.54 -6.09 -9.40
N GLU A 152 -6.31 -6.91 -8.70
CA GLU A 152 -7.01 -8.07 -9.27
C GLU A 152 -8.39 -7.72 -9.85
N GLY A 153 -9.03 -6.68 -9.31
CA GLY A 153 -10.31 -6.17 -9.80
C GLY A 153 -10.18 -5.13 -10.92
N GLU A 154 -11.22 -4.32 -11.09
CA GLU A 154 -11.18 -3.21 -12.03
C GLU A 154 -10.22 -2.11 -11.54
N SER A 155 -9.17 -1.85 -12.32
CA SER A 155 -8.19 -0.81 -12.02
C SER A 155 -8.61 0.55 -12.59
N ASN A 156 -9.76 1.09 -12.15
CA ASN A 156 -10.26 2.40 -12.60
C ASN A 156 -9.59 3.58 -11.89
N GLY A 157 -8.78 3.32 -10.87
CA GLY A 157 -7.96 4.33 -10.18
C GLY A 157 -6.61 4.56 -10.86
N GLU A 158 -6.08 5.77 -10.75
CA GLU A 158 -4.79 6.17 -11.29
C GLU A 158 -3.71 6.21 -10.21
N PHE A 159 -2.58 5.53 -10.47
CA PHE A 159 -1.38 5.60 -9.64
C PHE A 159 -0.32 6.43 -10.36
N ILE A 160 0.06 7.57 -9.77
CA ILE A 160 1.01 8.51 -10.36
C ILE A 160 2.29 8.59 -9.53
N LYS A 161 3.44 8.74 -10.18
CA LYS A 161 4.73 8.91 -9.51
C LYS A 161 4.76 10.25 -8.73
N ASP A 162 5.03 10.20 -7.43
CA ASP A 162 5.06 11.39 -6.55
C ASP A 162 6.35 12.21 -6.71
N SER A 163 7.49 11.53 -6.82
CA SER A 163 8.81 12.14 -6.90
C SER A 163 9.75 11.33 -7.80
N ARG A 164 10.95 11.85 -8.08
CA ARG A 164 11.99 11.07 -8.76
C ARG A 164 12.30 9.79 -7.97
N ILE A 165 12.50 8.69 -8.69
CA ILE A 165 12.87 7.39 -8.15
C ILE A 165 14.20 7.03 -8.78
N PHE A 166 15.28 6.95 -8.01
CA PHE A 166 16.61 6.72 -8.56
C PHE A 166 17.52 5.98 -7.59
N ALA A 167 18.47 5.25 -8.15
CA ALA A 167 19.53 4.56 -7.43
C ALA A 167 20.79 4.51 -8.31
N GLY A 168 21.92 4.96 -7.76
CA GLY A 168 23.16 5.09 -8.54
C GLY A 168 22.95 5.96 -9.80
N ALA A 169 23.28 5.39 -10.96
CA ALA A 169 23.11 6.04 -12.26
C ALA A 169 21.72 5.81 -12.91
N TYR A 170 20.81 5.11 -12.23
CA TYR A 170 19.54 4.65 -12.78
C TYR A 170 18.38 5.48 -12.25
N GLU A 171 17.49 5.90 -13.14
CA GLU A 171 16.22 6.54 -12.82
C GLU A 171 15.07 5.63 -13.27
N TYR A 172 14.13 5.39 -12.36
CA TYR A 172 12.98 4.53 -12.55
C TYR A 172 11.72 5.38 -12.78
N SER A 173 10.77 4.81 -13.51
CA SER A 173 9.44 5.39 -13.70
C SER A 173 8.38 4.39 -13.28
N LEU A 174 7.28 4.92 -12.77
CA LEU A 174 6.08 4.14 -12.49
C LEU A 174 5.32 3.97 -13.82
N THR A 175 5.01 2.73 -14.15
CA THR A 175 4.26 2.38 -15.37
C THR A 175 3.22 1.34 -15.02
N GLU A 176 2.00 1.51 -15.53
CA GLU A 176 0.97 0.49 -15.44
C GLU A 176 1.25 -0.64 -16.43
N VAL A 177 1.23 -1.89 -15.94
CA VAL A 177 1.38 -3.07 -16.80
C VAL A 177 0.01 -3.71 -16.96
N ILE A 178 -0.60 -3.53 -18.14
CA ILE A 178 -1.85 -4.21 -18.48
C ILE A 178 -1.52 -5.66 -18.85
N PRO A 179 -1.96 -6.68 -18.10
CA PRO A 179 -1.74 -8.06 -18.50
C PRO A 179 -2.41 -8.30 -19.85
N LYS A 180 -1.65 -8.86 -20.81
CA LYS A 180 -2.21 -9.29 -22.10
C LYS A 180 -3.31 -10.31 -21.80
N ARG A 181 -4.57 -9.96 -22.09
CA ARG A 181 -5.71 -10.90 -21.95
C ARG A 181 -5.32 -12.22 -22.64
N PRO A 182 -5.46 -13.39 -21.98
CA PRO A 182 -5.22 -14.65 -22.66
C PRO A 182 -6.20 -14.73 -23.83
N ILE A 183 -5.65 -14.87 -25.05
CA ILE A 183 -6.43 -15.14 -26.24
C ILE A 183 -7.05 -16.51 -26.02
N LYS A 184 -8.34 -16.56 -25.67
CA LYS A 184 -9.11 -17.79 -25.80
C LYS A 184 -9.28 -18.04 -27.30
N THR A 185 -8.32 -18.70 -27.93
CA THR A 185 -8.55 -19.37 -29.21
C THR A 185 -9.43 -20.57 -28.93
N GLY A 186 -10.74 -20.40 -29.11
CA GLY A 186 -11.65 -21.50 -29.37
C GLY A 186 -11.53 -21.92 -30.84
N ILE A 187 -11.58 -23.22 -31.08
CA ILE A 187 -11.79 -23.84 -32.40
C ILE A 187 -13.18 -23.48 -32.95
#